data_AF-A0A813ESQ8-F1
#
_entry.id   AF-A0A813ESQ8-F1
#
_cell.length_a   1.000
_cell.length_b   1.000
_cell.length_c   1.000
_cell.angle_alpha   90.00
_cell.angle_beta   90.00
_cell.angle_gamma   90.00
#
_symmetry.space_group_name_H-M   'P 1'
#
loop_
_entity.id
_entity.type
_entity.pdbx_description
1 polymer ?
#
loop_
_entity_poly.entity_id
_entity_poly.type
_entity_poly.pdbx_seq_one_letter_code
_entity_poly.pdbx_strand_id
1 'polypeptide(L)'
;ILCRILESMICTDQLNAPALQSAEILGRRIQLIKEAHRVNPSAPDYSAGDHFLGTGVRRNGAAIAPDLSKFVAEELKAEAAISKEARKAREEKVLKPRGGRGGRGGRGGKGGAAADAAVEP
;
A
#
# COMPACT_ATOMS: atom_id res chain seq x y z
N ILE A 1 -6.46 20.02 -18.17
CA ILE A 1 -6.16 20.08 -19.62
C ILE A 1 -6.49 18.78 -20.35
N LEU A 2 -6.13 17.59 -19.84
CA LEU A 2 -6.40 16.30 -20.51
C LEU A 2 -7.89 16.07 -20.82
N CYS A 3 -8.80 16.43 -19.92
CA CYS A 3 -10.24 16.33 -20.18
C CYS A 3 -10.72 17.29 -21.27
N ARG A 4 -10.10 18.48 -21.39
CA ARG A 4 -10.41 19.44 -22.46
C ARG A 4 -9.89 18.97 -23.81
N ILE A 5 -8.76 18.26 -23.83
CA ILE A 5 -8.25 17.61 -25.05
C ILE A 5 -9.23 16.52 -25.49
N LEU A 6 -9.71 15.69 -24.56
CA LEU A 6 -10.70 14.66 -24.88
C LEU A 6 -12.04 15.26 -25.34
N GLU A 7 -12.46 16.37 -24.72
CA GLU A 7 -13.65 17.13 -25.11
C GLU A 7 -13.50 17.73 -26.52
N SER A 8 -12.35 18.31 -26.86
CA SER A 8 -12.06 18.82 -28.21
C SER A 8 -12.08 17.70 -29.25
N MET A 9 -11.46 16.55 -28.94
CA MET A 9 -11.45 15.38 -29.84
C MET A 9 -12.86 14.90 -30.19
N ILE A 10 -13.84 15.10 -29.30
CA ILE A 10 -15.21 14.58 -29.44
C ILE A 10 -16.17 15.65 -29.97
N CYS A 11 -16.12 16.86 -29.44
CA CYS A 11 -17.10 17.90 -29.72
C CYS A 11 -16.70 18.80 -30.89
N THR A 12 -15.41 19.01 -31.09
CA THR A 12 -14.90 19.91 -32.13
C THR A 12 -14.40 19.11 -33.33
N ASP A 13 -13.45 18.21 -33.09
CA ASP A 13 -12.85 17.39 -34.14
C ASP A 13 -13.78 16.24 -34.57
N GLN A 14 -14.79 15.93 -33.75
CA GLN A 14 -15.79 14.89 -34.00
C GLN A 14 -15.16 13.55 -34.39
N LEU A 15 -13.98 13.25 -33.83
CA LEU A 15 -13.29 12.00 -34.07
C LEU A 15 -14.06 10.87 -33.43
N ASN A 16 -13.95 9.68 -34.01
CA ASN A 16 -14.37 8.46 -33.35
C ASN A 16 -13.38 8.09 -32.23
N ALA A 17 -13.31 8.91 -31.18
CA ALA A 17 -12.33 8.83 -30.10
C ALA A 17 -12.24 7.44 -29.45
N PRO A 18 -13.34 6.71 -29.20
CA PRO A 18 -13.24 5.34 -28.67
C PRO A 18 -12.51 4.36 -29.58
N ALA A 19 -12.49 4.58 -30.89
CA ALA A 19 -11.74 3.76 -31.84
C ALA A 19 -10.27 4.20 -31.96
N LEU A 20 -9.84 5.24 -31.23
CA LEU A 20 -8.49 5.78 -31.27
C LEU A 20 -7.65 5.32 -30.10
N GLN A 21 -6.49 4.75 -30.44
CA GLN A 21 -5.43 4.42 -29.49
C GLN A 21 -4.95 5.63 -28.68
N SER A 22 -4.97 6.83 -29.28
CA SER A 22 -4.57 8.07 -28.62
C SER A 22 -5.54 8.47 -27.51
N ALA A 23 -6.86 8.28 -27.72
CA ALA A 23 -7.86 8.53 -26.69
C ALA A 23 -7.76 7.50 -25.55
N GLU A 24 -7.44 6.24 -25.85
CA GLU A 24 -7.20 5.21 -24.84
C GLU A 24 -6.02 5.58 -23.92
N ILE A 25 -4.89 6.01 -24.47
CA ILE A 25 -3.72 6.49 -23.72
C ILE A 25 -4.06 7.71 -22.85
N LEU A 26 -4.83 8.65 -23.42
CA LEU A 26 -5.26 9.85 -22.71
C LEU A 26 -6.14 9.51 -21.50
N GLY A 27 -7.12 8.62 -21.70
CA GLY A 27 -7.99 8.12 -20.64
C GLY A 27 -7.22 7.43 -19.52
N ARG A 28 -6.19 6.66 -19.86
CA ARG A 28 -5.34 5.97 -18.88
C ARG A 28 -4.41 6.90 -18.11
N ARG A 29 -3.94 7.97 -18.75
CA ARG A 29 -3.16 9.02 -18.08
C ARG A 29 -4.01 9.74 -17.02
N ILE A 30 -5.29 9.94 -17.30
CA ILE A 30 -6.22 10.51 -16.31
C ILE A 30 -6.39 9.57 -15.10
N GLN A 31 -6.47 8.25 -15.32
CA GLN A 31 -6.61 7.26 -14.24
C GLN A 31 -5.38 7.26 -13.32
N LEU A 32 -4.19 7.23 -13.91
CA LEU A 32 -2.94 7.37 -13.19
C LEU A 32 -2.91 8.64 -12.34
N ILE A 33 -3.40 9.74 -12.91
CA ILE A 33 -3.38 11.01 -12.20
C ILE A 33 -4.26 11.01 -10.96
N LYS A 34 -5.41 10.37 -11.06
CA LYS A 34 -6.31 10.22 -9.92
C LYS A 34 -5.71 9.31 -8.85
N GLU A 35 -5.08 8.21 -9.23
CA GLU A 35 -4.48 7.27 -8.27
C GLU A 35 -3.30 7.88 -7.52
N ALA A 36 -2.56 8.75 -8.20
CA ALA A 36 -1.44 9.44 -7.62
C ALA A 36 -1.83 10.39 -6.49
N HIS A 37 -2.84 11.21 -6.73
CA HIS A 37 -3.30 12.14 -5.71
C HIS A 37 -4.05 11.47 -4.57
N ARG A 38 -4.28 10.15 -4.64
CA ARG A 38 -5.15 9.42 -3.73
C ARG A 38 -4.64 9.42 -2.29
N VAL A 39 -3.34 9.17 -2.06
CA VAL A 39 -2.77 9.03 -0.70
C VAL A 39 -2.31 10.39 -0.16
N ASN A 40 -1.78 11.25 -1.02
CA ASN A 40 -1.37 12.59 -0.64
C ASN A 40 -1.65 13.57 -1.79
N PRO A 41 -2.75 14.36 -1.72
CA PRO A 41 -3.10 15.31 -2.77
C PRO A 41 -2.09 16.44 -2.96
N SER A 42 -1.37 16.80 -1.90
CA SER A 42 -0.30 17.82 -1.97
C SER A 42 0.99 17.25 -2.56
N ALA A 43 1.12 15.92 -2.60
CA ALA A 43 2.29 15.21 -3.13
C ALA A 43 1.87 13.88 -3.80
N PRO A 44 1.30 13.92 -5.02
CA PRO A 44 0.73 12.75 -5.69
C PRO A 44 1.73 11.74 -6.23
N ASP A 45 1.39 10.44 -6.16
CA ASP A 45 2.22 9.30 -6.60
C ASP A 45 1.75 8.58 -7.90
N TYR A 46 2.31 8.95 -9.05
CA TYR A 46 1.95 8.37 -10.35
C TYR A 46 2.78 7.13 -10.70
N SER A 47 3.30 6.43 -9.69
CA SER A 47 4.12 5.22 -9.81
C SER A 47 3.42 4.11 -10.59
N ALA A 48 2.10 3.98 -10.46
CA ALA A 48 1.35 2.92 -11.12
C ALA A 48 1.12 3.13 -12.64
N GLY A 49 1.82 4.06 -13.30
CA GLY A 49 1.49 4.50 -14.66
C GLY A 49 1.60 3.42 -15.74
N ASP A 50 2.65 2.62 -15.65
CA ASP A 50 2.91 1.43 -16.46
C ASP A 50 2.03 0.25 -16.09
N HIS A 51 1.09 0.51 -15.22
CA HIS A 51 -0.01 -0.36 -14.94
C HIS A 51 -1.40 0.18 -15.30
N PHE A 52 -1.45 1.47 -15.65
CA PHE A 52 -2.64 2.16 -16.11
C PHE A 52 -2.64 2.42 -17.63
N LEU A 53 -1.51 2.71 -18.27
CA LEU A 53 -1.38 3.13 -19.68
C LEU A 53 -1.52 2.09 -20.82
N GLY A 54 -1.81 0.86 -20.50
CA GLY A 54 -1.60 -0.25 -21.40
C GLY A 54 -0.27 -0.34 -22.16
N THR A 55 0.87 -0.49 -21.49
CA THR A 55 2.16 -0.82 -22.13
C THR A 55 2.72 -2.30 -22.01
N GLY A 56 2.23 -3.24 -21.17
CA GLY A 56 2.34 -4.77 -21.22
C GLY A 56 1.46 -5.77 -22.12
N VAL A 57 1.32 -7.12 -21.89
CA VAL A 57 0.98 -8.31 -22.80
C VAL A 57 -0.39 -9.16 -22.71
N ARG A 58 -1.08 -9.55 -23.85
CA ARG A 58 -2.54 -10.01 -24.06
C ARG A 58 -2.76 -11.50 -24.39
N ARG A 59 -4.05 -11.94 -24.50
CA ARG A 59 -4.58 -13.33 -24.64
C ARG A 59 -4.19 -14.07 -25.95
N ASN A 60 -3.73 -13.32 -26.94
CA ASN A 60 -3.11 -13.77 -28.20
C ASN A 60 -1.62 -13.39 -28.25
N GLY A 61 -1.02 -12.99 -27.13
CA GLY A 61 0.23 -12.23 -27.03
C GLY A 61 0.06 -10.73 -27.31
N ALA A 62 -0.97 -10.33 -28.05
CA ALA A 62 -1.04 -9.00 -28.67
C ALA A 62 -1.83 -7.98 -27.86
N ALA A 63 -1.13 -6.99 -27.27
CA ALA A 63 -1.59 -6.25 -26.12
C ALA A 63 -1.60 -4.75 -26.29
N ILE A 64 -2.68 -4.09 -25.87
CA ILE A 64 -2.65 -2.66 -25.52
C ILE A 64 -3.02 -2.64 -24.06
N ALA A 65 -1.99 -2.49 -23.29
CA ALA A 65 -1.59 -3.59 -22.48
C ALA A 65 -2.42 -4.10 -21.33
N PRO A 66 -2.47 -5.40 -21.28
CA PRO A 66 -2.64 -6.32 -20.16
C PRO A 66 -1.46 -6.75 -19.26
N ASP A 67 -0.17 -6.69 -19.58
CA ASP A 67 0.81 -6.79 -18.45
C ASP A 67 0.69 -5.56 -17.62
N LEU A 68 0.46 -4.42 -18.24
CA LEU A 68 0.12 -3.22 -17.53
C LEU A 68 -0.98 -3.50 -16.50
N SER A 69 -2.00 -4.22 -16.92
CA SER A 69 -3.05 -4.67 -16.01
C SER A 69 -2.60 -5.70 -14.98
N LYS A 70 -1.75 -6.66 -15.31
CA LYS A 70 -1.24 -7.64 -14.33
C LYS A 70 -0.30 -7.01 -13.30
N PHE A 71 0.41 -6.00 -13.73
CA PHE A 71 1.46 -5.33 -13.02
C PHE A 71 0.77 -4.39 -11.98
N VAL A 72 -0.32 -3.65 -12.31
CA VAL A 72 -1.03 -2.80 -11.29
C VAL A 72 -1.50 -3.67 -10.16
N ALA A 73 -1.87 -4.89 -10.55
CA ALA A 73 -2.44 -5.89 -9.70
C ALA A 73 -1.41 -6.54 -8.76
N GLU A 74 -0.11 -6.41 -8.98
CA GLU A 74 0.90 -6.80 -7.99
C GLU A 74 1.28 -5.62 -7.09
N GLU A 75 1.44 -4.43 -7.64
CA GLU A 75 1.87 -3.24 -6.89
C GLU A 75 0.88 -2.87 -5.79
N LEU A 76 -0.40 -2.82 -6.13
CA LEU A 76 -1.44 -2.55 -5.12
C LEU A 76 -1.55 -3.69 -4.09
N LYS A 77 -1.05 -4.88 -4.42
CA LYS A 77 -1.08 -6.06 -3.55
C LYS A 77 0.08 -6.06 -2.55
N ALA A 78 1.23 -5.54 -2.92
CA ALA A 78 2.38 -5.37 -2.03
C ALA A 78 2.23 -4.12 -1.13
N GLU A 79 1.72 -3.00 -1.66
CA GLU A 79 1.38 -1.80 -0.87
C GLU A 79 0.43 -2.14 0.30
N ALA A 80 -0.49 -3.05 0.02
CA ALA A 80 -1.44 -3.59 0.98
C ALA A 80 -0.81 -4.56 2.00
N ALA A 81 0.35 -5.14 1.74
CA ALA A 81 1.05 -6.01 2.69
C ALA A 81 1.97 -5.19 3.62
N ILE A 82 2.66 -4.19 3.09
CA ILE A 82 3.65 -3.41 3.83
C ILE A 82 2.98 -2.39 4.75
N SER A 83 1.87 -1.77 4.33
CA SER A 83 1.10 -0.89 5.21
C SER A 83 0.50 -1.66 6.41
N LYS A 84 0.24 -2.98 6.25
CA LYS A 84 -0.21 -3.87 7.32
C LYS A 84 0.90 -4.20 8.33
N GLU A 85 2.08 -4.55 7.84
CA GLU A 85 3.26 -4.81 8.69
C GLU A 85 3.69 -3.55 9.46
N ALA A 86 3.75 -2.40 8.78
CA ALA A 86 4.17 -1.13 9.36
C ALA A 86 3.21 -0.60 10.45
N ARG A 87 1.93 -0.94 10.36
CA ARG A 87 0.93 -0.58 11.37
C ARG A 87 1.04 -1.49 12.60
N LYS A 88 1.22 -2.80 12.39
CA LYS A 88 1.45 -3.77 13.47
C LYS A 88 2.70 -3.46 14.29
N ALA A 89 3.81 -3.15 13.63
CA ALA A 89 5.05 -2.81 14.33
C ALA A 89 4.97 -1.49 15.12
N ARG A 90 4.10 -0.54 14.73
CA ARG A 90 3.84 0.69 15.51
C ARG A 90 3.01 0.40 16.76
N GLU A 91 2.03 -0.49 16.66
CA GLU A 91 1.18 -0.92 17.78
C GLU A 91 1.99 -1.72 18.83
N GLU A 92 2.93 -2.56 18.41
CA GLU A 92 3.83 -3.31 19.32
C GLU A 92 4.83 -2.42 20.10
N LYS A 93 5.29 -1.31 19.51
CA LYS A 93 6.23 -0.38 20.17
C LYS A 93 5.58 0.49 21.25
N VAL A 94 4.27 0.68 21.18
CA VAL A 94 3.50 1.42 22.20
C VAL A 94 3.18 0.51 23.40
N LEU A 95 3.02 -0.79 23.17
CA LEU A 95 2.80 -1.82 24.20
C LEU A 95 4.06 -2.23 24.98
N LYS A 96 5.26 -1.97 24.45
CA LYS A 96 6.52 -2.25 25.17
C LYS A 96 6.74 -1.18 26.28
N PRO A 97 6.71 -1.55 27.58
CA PRO A 97 6.89 -0.57 28.65
C PRO A 97 8.31 0.02 28.59
N ARG A 98 8.40 1.37 28.51
CA ARG A 98 9.67 2.08 28.67
C ARG A 98 10.13 1.96 30.12
N GLY A 99 11.21 1.22 30.33
CA GLY A 99 12.12 1.44 31.45
C GLY A 99 11.80 0.70 32.74
N GLY A 100 12.54 -0.37 32.99
CA GLY A 100 13.00 -0.67 34.34
C GLY A 100 14.08 0.34 34.73
N ARG A 101 13.69 1.51 35.25
CA ARG A 101 14.61 2.36 36.03
C ARG A 101 13.83 3.09 37.12
N GLY A 102 14.11 2.72 38.37
CA GLY A 102 13.78 3.51 39.55
C GLY A 102 12.63 2.97 40.39
N GLY A 103 12.97 2.11 41.36
CA GLY A 103 12.05 1.69 42.43
C GLY A 103 12.82 1.39 43.71
N ARG A 104 13.34 2.44 44.36
CA ARG A 104 13.92 2.39 45.70
C ARG A 104 12.77 2.50 46.70
N GLY A 105 12.62 1.53 47.61
CA GLY A 105 11.92 1.71 48.88
C GLY A 105 10.77 0.73 49.14
N GLY A 106 10.97 -0.18 50.10
CA GLY A 106 9.92 -1.03 50.65
C GLY A 106 10.49 -2.15 51.52
N ARG A 107 10.62 -1.89 52.82
CA ARG A 107 11.30 -2.71 53.85
C ARG A 107 10.28 -3.60 54.57
N GLY A 108 10.63 -4.86 54.83
CA GLY A 108 10.06 -5.73 55.89
C GLY A 108 9.17 -6.89 55.37
N GLY A 109 9.33 -8.14 55.80
CA GLY A 109 10.21 -8.71 56.81
C GLY A 109 10.24 -10.25 56.82
N LYS A 110 11.42 -10.77 57.17
CA LYS A 110 11.76 -11.89 58.08
C LYS A 110 10.90 -13.18 58.14
N GLY A 111 11.61 -14.30 57.92
CA GLY A 111 11.51 -15.56 58.70
C GLY A 111 10.61 -16.64 58.07
N GLY A 112 11.00 -17.89 57.89
CA GLY A 112 12.18 -18.62 58.37
C GLY A 112 12.28 -19.98 57.68
N ALA A 113 13.46 -20.58 57.79
CA ALA A 113 13.75 -21.93 57.34
C ALA A 113 13.13 -22.97 58.28
N ALA A 114 12.62 -24.07 57.73
CA ALA A 114 12.62 -25.38 58.38
C ALA A 114 12.66 -26.45 57.28
N ALA A 115 13.75 -27.22 57.29
CA ALA A 115 13.83 -28.52 56.65
C ALA A 115 12.92 -29.49 57.40
N ASP A 116 12.26 -30.41 56.68
CA ASP A 116 11.95 -31.70 57.28
C ASP A 116 11.92 -32.80 56.21
N ALA A 117 12.42 -33.95 56.63
CA ALA A 117 12.72 -35.13 55.87
C ALA A 117 11.47 -35.99 55.65
N ALA A 118 11.44 -36.77 54.56
CA ALA A 118 10.83 -38.09 54.56
C ALA A 118 11.40 -38.94 53.42
N VAL A 119 12.06 -40.02 53.83
CA VAL A 119 12.60 -41.12 53.06
C VAL A 119 11.56 -42.25 53.05
N GLU A 120 11.28 -42.78 51.85
CA GLU A 120 10.85 -44.17 51.53
C GLU A 120 9.46 -44.66 52.00
N PRO A 121 8.93 -45.82 51.51
CA PRO A 121 9.55 -47.04 50.93
C PRO A 121 9.64 -47.13 49.40
#